data_AF-A0A432G9R0-F1
#
_entry.id   AF-A0A432G9R0-F1
#
_cell.length_a   1.000
_cell.length_b   1.000
_cell.length_c   1.000
_cell.angle_alpha   90.00
_cell.angle_beta   90.00
_cell.angle_gamma   90.00
#
_symmetry.space_group_name_H-M   'P 1'
#
loop_
_entity.id
_entity.type
_entity.pdbx_description
1 polymer ?
#
loop_
_entity_poly.entity_id
_entity_poly.type
_entity_poly.pdbx_seq_one_letter_code
_entity_poly.pdbx_strand_id
1 'polypeptide(L)'
;RVWEWDNKFRKRLIDLSAIGIDMETATLFIVGHANKISRGAILLVSDMPLMPEGVKTQEMDKKVTAKYVDMHLEMGIQAMTDIEEKGEEIKHFGY
;
A
#
# COMPACT_ATOMS: atom_id res chain seq x y z
N ARG A 1 3.29 15.23 8.65
CA ARG A 1 1.83 15.14 8.95
C ARG A 1 1.62 15.08 10.47
N VAL A 2 0.44 15.46 10.99
CA VAL A 2 0.19 15.57 12.46
C VAL A 2 0.41 14.24 13.20
N TRP A 3 0.08 13.11 12.57
CA TRP A 3 0.22 11.78 13.17
C TRP A 3 1.67 11.37 13.46
N GLU A 4 2.66 11.95 12.76
CA GLU A 4 4.08 11.62 12.93
C GLU A 4 4.61 12.00 14.32
N TRP A 5 3.95 12.96 14.96
CA TRP A 5 4.30 13.47 16.29
C TRP A 5 3.56 12.77 17.43
N ASP A 6 2.63 11.85 17.11
CA ASP A 6 1.89 11.10 18.11
C ASP A 6 2.61 9.80 18.50
N ASN A 7 3.28 9.84 19.65
CA ASN A 7 4.00 8.69 20.21
C ASN A 7 3.09 7.48 20.51
N LYS A 8 1.81 7.71 20.88
CA LYS A 8 0.87 6.60 21.12
C LYS A 8 0.51 5.93 19.80
N PHE A 9 0.27 6.73 18.76
CA PHE A 9 0.02 6.23 17.41
C PHE A 9 1.22 5.45 16.87
N ARG A 10 2.44 5.98 17.02
CA ARG A 10 3.68 5.29 16.62
C ARG A 10 3.84 3.95 17.33
N LYS A 11 3.62 3.90 18.65
CA LYS A 11 3.68 2.64 19.41
C LYS A 11 2.67 1.61 18.87
N ARG A 12 1.43 2.05 18.60
CA ARG A 12 0.40 1.18 18.02
C ARG A 12 0.83 0.59 16.67
N LEU A 13 1.46 1.38 15.79
CA LEU A 13 1.96 0.88 14.50
C LEU A 13 3.05 -0.19 14.68
N ILE A 14 3.96 0.01 15.63
CA ILE A 14 5.01 -0.96 15.96
C ILE A 14 4.39 -2.26 16.51
N ASP A 15 3.44 -2.14 17.44
CA ASP A 15 2.75 -3.30 18.04
C ASP A 15 1.98 -4.10 16.98
N LEU A 16 1.46 -3.44 15.94
CA LEU A 16 0.79 -4.07 14.79
C LEU A 16 1.77 -4.63 13.74
N SER A 17 3.08 -4.43 13.91
CA SER A 17 4.09 -4.75 12.89
C SER A 17 3.80 -4.12 11.53
N ALA A 18 3.31 -2.87 11.53
CA ALA A 18 2.95 -2.15 10.31
C ALA A 18 4.19 -1.87 9.43
N ILE A 19 4.10 -2.21 8.14
CA ILE A 19 5.18 -2.03 7.16
C ILE A 19 5.00 -0.78 6.27
N GLY A 20 3.84 -0.14 6.34
CA GLY A 20 3.46 1.03 5.54
C GLY A 20 2.18 1.67 6.07
N ILE A 21 1.90 2.88 5.59
CA ILE A 21 0.71 3.65 5.96
C ILE A 21 0.14 4.26 4.68
N ASP A 22 -1.16 4.06 4.47
CA ASP A 22 -1.94 4.73 3.42
C ASP A 22 -3.30 5.19 4.00
N MET A 23 -4.20 5.70 3.17
CA MET A 23 -5.53 6.16 3.60
C MET A 23 -6.69 5.41 2.93
N GLU A 24 -6.42 4.41 2.10
CA GLU A 24 -7.41 3.80 1.21
C GLU A 24 -7.47 2.27 1.31
N THR A 25 -6.32 1.59 1.46
CA THR A 25 -6.19 0.13 1.31
C THR A 25 -7.12 -0.64 2.25
N ALA A 26 -7.15 -0.28 3.54
CA ALA A 26 -8.02 -0.95 4.51
C ALA A 26 -9.51 -0.84 4.13
N THR A 27 -9.93 0.35 3.68
CA THR A 27 -11.31 0.61 3.26
C THR A 27 -11.66 -0.20 2.02
N LEU A 28 -10.79 -0.19 0.99
CA LEU A 28 -10.99 -0.99 -0.22
C LEU A 28 -11.08 -2.49 0.08
N PHE A 29 -10.25 -2.99 0.99
CA PHE A 29 -10.26 -4.41 1.37
C PHE A 29 -11.53 -4.81 2.11
N ILE A 30 -12.01 -3.99 3.04
CA ILE A 30 -13.23 -4.27 3.81
C ILE A 30 -14.47 -4.17 2.91
N VAL A 31 -14.57 -3.14 2.07
CA VAL A 31 -15.71 -2.97 1.14
C VAL A 31 -15.71 -4.09 0.09
N GLY A 32 -14.54 -4.42 -0.47
CA GLY A 32 -14.40 -5.55 -1.40
C GLY A 32 -14.76 -6.88 -0.75
N HIS A 33 -14.35 -7.10 0.50
CA HIS A 33 -14.75 -8.28 1.26
C HIS A 33 -16.28 -8.36 1.45
N ALA A 34 -16.91 -7.28 1.89
CA ALA A 34 -18.35 -7.22 2.12
C ALA A 34 -19.16 -7.48 0.84
N ASN A 35 -18.65 -7.05 -0.32
CA ASN A 35 -19.30 -7.23 -1.63
C ASN A 35 -18.84 -8.49 -2.38
N LYS A 36 -17.98 -9.34 -1.76
CA LYS A 36 -17.42 -10.55 -2.38
C LYS A 36 -16.70 -10.29 -3.70
N ILE A 37 -16.02 -9.15 -3.80
CA ILE A 37 -15.19 -8.76 -4.94
C ILE A 37 -13.75 -9.20 -4.64
N SER A 38 -13.07 -9.86 -5.59
CA SER A 38 -11.63 -10.14 -5.50
C SER A 38 -10.84 -8.84 -5.52
N ARG A 39 -9.81 -8.73 -4.69
CA ARG A 39 -9.02 -7.50 -4.51
C ARG A 39 -7.62 -7.81 -4.04
N GLY A 40 -6.69 -6.96 -4.45
CA GLY A 40 -5.31 -6.92 -3.99
C GLY A 40 -4.84 -5.47 -3.91
N ALA A 41 -3.65 -5.26 -3.36
CA ALA A 41 -2.99 -3.96 -3.36
C ALA A 41 -1.50 -4.15 -3.61
N ILE A 42 -0.96 -3.31 -4.49
CA ILE A 42 0.46 -3.06 -4.66
C ILE A 42 0.63 -1.58 -4.31
N LEU A 43 1.51 -1.25 -3.36
CA LEU A 43 1.72 0.12 -2.91
C LEU A 43 3.14 0.57 -3.25
N LEU A 44 3.28 1.78 -3.77
CA LEU A 44 4.57 2.42 -4.00
C LEU A 44 4.95 3.27 -2.79
N VAL A 45 6.10 2.98 -2.18
CA VAL A 45 6.62 3.77 -1.06
C VAL A 45 7.07 5.14 -1.57
N SER A 46 6.30 6.19 -1.26
CA SER A 46 6.61 7.58 -1.62
C SER A 46 7.60 8.23 -0.66
N ASP A 47 7.47 7.95 0.64
CA ASP A 47 8.16 8.63 1.72
C ASP A 47 8.43 7.70 2.91
N MET A 48 9.36 8.09 3.79
CA MET A 48 9.76 7.31 4.98
C MET A 48 9.80 8.20 6.23
N PRO A 49 8.63 8.52 6.80
CA PRO A 49 8.51 9.56 7.84
C PRO A 49 9.16 9.19 9.20
N LEU A 50 9.51 7.92 9.43
CA LEU A 50 10.04 7.44 10.72
C LEU A 50 11.57 7.22 10.73
N MET A 51 12.28 7.55 9.64
CA MET A 51 13.74 7.40 9.55
C MET A 51 14.47 8.56 10.26
N PRO A 52 15.42 8.31 11.21
CA PRO A 52 15.97 9.36 12.07
C PRO A 52 16.97 10.38 11.45
N GLU A 53 17.48 10.22 10.24
CA GLU A 53 18.40 11.22 9.64
C GLU A 53 18.21 11.34 8.11
N GLY A 54 18.25 12.58 7.62
CA GLY A 54 18.21 12.92 6.20
C GLY A 54 16.82 13.35 5.73
N VAL A 55 16.53 14.65 5.82
CA VAL A 55 15.32 15.29 5.28
C VAL A 55 15.14 14.84 3.82
N LYS A 56 14.26 13.87 3.57
CA LYS A 56 13.76 13.61 2.23
C LYS A 56 12.97 14.84 1.83
N THR A 57 13.53 15.65 0.95
CA THR A 57 12.83 16.81 0.38
C THR A 57 11.70 16.31 -0.52
N GLN A 58 10.60 17.06 -0.60
CA GLN A 58 9.50 16.79 -1.54
C GLN A 58 9.99 16.57 -2.99
N GLU A 59 11.15 17.13 -3.33
CA GLU A 59 11.80 16.93 -4.63
C GLU A 59 12.28 15.48 -4.84
N MET A 60 12.77 14.81 -3.79
CA MET A 60 13.19 13.42 -3.88
C MET A 60 11.98 12.50 -4.03
N ASP A 61 10.88 12.79 -3.35
CA ASP A 61 9.61 12.06 -3.47
C ASP A 61 9.06 12.17 -4.90
N LYS A 62 9.11 13.37 -5.49
CA LYS A 62 8.73 13.58 -6.90
C LYS A 62 9.61 12.79 -7.86
N LYS A 63 10.93 12.72 -7.61
CA LYS A 63 11.85 11.95 -8.45
C LYS A 63 11.62 10.44 -8.35
N VAL A 64 11.40 9.92 -7.14
CA VAL A 64 11.06 8.50 -6.92
C VAL A 64 9.74 8.18 -7.61
N THR A 65 8.71 9.01 -7.39
CA THR A 65 7.40 8.83 -8.02
C THR A 65 7.52 8.83 -9.55
N ALA A 66 8.15 9.85 -10.14
CA ALA A 66 8.34 9.93 -11.59
C ALA A 66 9.14 8.76 -12.17
N LYS A 67 10.07 8.18 -11.40
CA LYS A 67 10.90 7.07 -11.84
C LYS A 67 10.17 5.73 -11.80
N TYR A 68 9.29 5.52 -10.82
CA TYR A 68 8.70 4.21 -10.54
C TYR A 68 7.21 4.11 -10.84
N VAL A 69 6.52 5.22 -11.15
CA VAL A 69 5.07 5.21 -11.44
C VAL A 69 4.73 4.35 -12.66
N ASP A 70 5.51 4.46 -13.74
CA ASP A 70 5.26 3.69 -14.96
C ASP A 70 5.43 2.19 -14.71
N MET A 71 6.53 1.81 -14.04
CA MET A 71 6.77 0.44 -13.61
C MET A 71 5.66 -0.08 -12.67
N HIS A 72 5.19 0.74 -11.74
CA HIS A 72 4.15 0.37 -10.80
C HIS A 72 2.82 0.12 -11.51
N LEU A 73 2.48 0.96 -12.49
CA LEU A 73 1.30 0.77 -13.33
C LEU A 73 1.42 -0.50 -14.18
N GLU A 74 2.56 -0.73 -14.80
CA GLU A 74 2.85 -1.92 -15.61
C GLU A 74 2.73 -3.20 -14.77
N MET A 75 3.26 -3.21 -13.54
CA MET A 75 3.10 -4.32 -12.60
C MET A 75 1.62 -4.57 -12.26
N GLY A 76 0.83 -3.52 -12.07
CA GLY A 76 -0.60 -3.63 -11.83
C GLY A 76 -1.36 -4.22 -13.02
N ILE A 77 -1.07 -3.75 -14.23
CA ILE A 77 -1.64 -4.29 -15.47
C ILE A 77 -1.27 -5.76 -15.61
N GLN A 78 0.02 -6.11 -15.46
CA GLN A 78 0.49 -7.48 -15.58
C GLN A 78 -0.16 -8.40 -14.54
N ALA A 79 -0.30 -7.96 -13.30
CA ALA A 79 -0.97 -8.75 -12.26
C ALA A 79 -2.43 -9.06 -12.61
N MET A 80 -3.16 -8.07 -13.16
CA MET A 80 -4.55 -8.26 -13.59
C MET A 80 -4.66 -9.18 -14.81
N THR A 81 -3.79 -9.01 -15.82
CA THR A 81 -3.73 -9.89 -16.98
C THR A 81 -3.40 -11.33 -16.58
N ASP A 82 -2.44 -11.52 -15.67
CA ASP A 82 -2.07 -12.85 -15.17
C ASP A 82 -3.23 -13.54 -14.45
N ILE A 83 -4.01 -12.79 -13.67
CA ILE A 83 -5.22 -13.28 -12.98
C ILE A 83 -6.29 -13.69 -14.00
N GLU A 84 -6.48 -12.90 -15.06
CA GLU A 84 -7.43 -13.21 -16.13
C GLU A 84 -7.05 -14.49 -16.89
N GLU A 85 -5.77 -14.66 -17.23
CA GLU A 85 -5.28 -15.81 -18.01
C GLU A 85 -5.22 -17.12 -17.21
N LYS A 86 -4.75 -17.05 -15.96
CA LYS A 86 -4.49 -18.25 -15.14
C LYS A 86 -5.66 -18.59 -14.20
N GLY A 87 -6.58 -17.64 -14.00
CA GLY A 87 -7.56 -17.68 -12.93
C GLY A 87 -6.93 -17.41 -11.56
N GLU A 88 -7.72 -16.91 -10.61
CA GLU A 88 -7.33 -16.96 -9.20
C GLU A 88 -7.63 -18.36 -8.63
N GLU A 89 -6.68 -18.97 -7.92
CA GLU A 89 -7.03 -19.95 -6.88
C GLU A 89 -7.71 -19.18 -5.73
N ILE A 90 -8.97 -18.78 -5.94
CA ILE A 90 -9.73 -18.02 -4.95
C ILE A 90 -9.95 -18.92 -3.74
N LYS A 91 -9.17 -18.70 -2.68
CA LYS A 91 -9.54 -19.17 -1.35
C LYS A 91 -10.77 -18.38 -0.91
N HIS A 92 -11.94 -18.95 -1.17
CA HIS A 92 -13.17 -18.50 -0.55
C HIS A 92 -13.04 -18.71 0.96
N PHE A 93 -12.71 -17.65 1.69
CA PHE A 93 -12.91 -17.60 3.14
C PHE A 93 -14.42 -17.46 3.37
N GLY A 94 -15.14 -18.57 3.19
CA GLY A 94 -16.53 -18.71 3.63
C GLY A 94 -16.59 -18.92 5.14
N TYR A 95 -17.68 -18.45 5.74
CA TYR A 95 -18.11 -18.86 7.08
C TYR A 95 -18.80 -20.22 7.03
#